data_AF-A0A0K8NWX5-F1
#
_entry.id   AF-A0A0K8NWX5-F1
#
_cell.length_a   1.000
_cell.length_b   1.000
_cell.length_c   1.000
_cell.angle_alpha   90.00
_cell.angle_beta   90.00
_cell.angle_gamma   90.00
#
_symmetry.space_group_name_H-M   'P 1'
#
loop_
_entity.id
_entity.type
_entity.pdbx_description
1 polymer ?
#
loop_
_entity_poly.entity_id
_entity_poly.type
_entity_poly.pdbx_seq_one_letter_code
_entity_poly.pdbx_strand_id
1 'polypeptide(L)'
;MSCEGRAQDAGTAPLPNRHCPLCGGPNGCAPATCGRFDVDCWCRDARFTPALLAQVAPAQRGQACVCAACAARGGPPGPGTPAA
;
A
#
# COMPACT_ATOMS: atom_id res chain seq x y z
N MET A 1 -12.73 -11.12 -5.16
CA MET A 1 -12.46 -9.82 -5.82
C MET A 1 -12.30 -10.06 -7.31
N SER A 2 -13.34 -9.78 -8.10
CA SER A 2 -13.24 -9.83 -9.55
C SER A 2 -12.93 -8.44 -10.09
N CYS A 3 -11.75 -8.26 -10.68
CA CYS A 3 -11.30 -6.99 -11.28
C CYS A 3 -11.83 -6.81 -12.71
N GLU A 4 -13.10 -7.12 -12.98
CA GLU A 4 -13.67 -7.01 -14.32
C GLU A 4 -13.95 -5.54 -14.67
N GLY A 5 -13.37 -5.07 -15.78
CA GLY A 5 -13.41 -3.67 -16.25
C GLY A 5 -12.19 -3.33 -17.10
N ARG A 6 -12.39 -2.87 -18.35
CA ARG A 6 -11.33 -2.54 -19.32
C ARG A 6 -10.40 -1.44 -18.78
N ALA A 7 -9.09 -1.67 -18.90
CA ALA A 7 -8.06 -0.65 -18.69
C ALA A 7 -8.22 0.47 -19.73
N GLN A 8 -8.23 1.73 -19.28
CA GLN A 8 -8.27 2.91 -20.15
C GLN A 8 -6.97 3.73 -20.01
N ASP A 9 -6.47 4.17 -21.16
CA ASP A 9 -5.42 5.13 -21.51
C ASP A 9 -4.08 5.20 -20.74
N ALA A 10 -2.99 5.24 -21.53
CA ALA A 10 -1.63 4.80 -21.21
C ALA A 10 -0.80 5.74 -20.30
N GLY A 11 -1.44 6.65 -19.56
CA GLY A 11 -0.76 7.63 -18.70
C GLY A 11 -1.23 7.71 -17.25
N THR A 12 -2.30 7.01 -16.86
CA THR A 12 -2.94 7.13 -15.52
C THR A 12 -3.31 5.77 -14.92
N ALA A 13 -2.60 4.69 -15.32
CA ALA A 13 -2.81 3.37 -14.73
C ALA A 13 -1.91 3.15 -13.50
N PRO A 14 -2.37 2.43 -12.47
CA PRO A 14 -1.53 2.00 -11.36
C PRO A 14 -0.38 1.11 -11.86
N LEU A 15 0.81 1.28 -11.28
CA LEU A 15 1.90 0.34 -11.50
C LEU A 15 1.51 -1.05 -10.95
N PRO A 16 1.82 -2.15 -11.66
CA PRO A 16 1.45 -3.50 -11.25
C PRO A 16 2.31 -4.06 -10.09
N ASN A 17 2.79 -3.19 -9.20
CA ASN A 17 3.68 -3.55 -8.09
C ASN A 17 2.87 -4.03 -6.88
N ARG A 18 2.85 -5.34 -6.67
CA ARG A 18 2.03 -6.03 -5.65
C ARG A 18 2.81 -6.42 -4.39
N HIS A 19 4.08 -6.05 -4.31
CA HIS A 19 4.96 -6.36 -3.19
C HIS A 19 5.33 -5.10 -2.40
N CYS A 20 5.41 -5.25 -1.08
CA CYS A 20 5.79 -4.21 -0.15
C CYS A 20 7.29 -3.93 -0.27
N PRO A 21 7.72 -2.67 -0.46
CA PRO A 21 9.14 -2.35 -0.60
C PRO A 21 9.94 -2.53 0.70
N LEU A 22 9.27 -2.65 1.86
CA LEU A 22 9.92 -2.81 3.16
C LEU A 22 10.17 -4.27 3.54
N CYS A 23 9.23 -5.17 3.22
CA CYS A 23 9.30 -6.57 3.66
C CYS A 23 9.27 -7.59 2.52
N GLY A 24 9.08 -7.16 1.27
CA GLY A 24 8.95 -8.04 0.10
C GLY A 24 7.62 -8.82 0.02
N GLY A 25 6.83 -8.88 1.08
CA GLY A 25 5.54 -9.57 1.12
C GLY A 25 4.42 -8.83 0.34
N PRO A 26 3.22 -9.44 0.23
CA PRO A 26 2.11 -8.83 -0.50
C PRO A 26 1.68 -7.49 0.14
N ASN A 27 1.50 -6.45 -0.68
CA ASN A 27 1.08 -5.13 -0.21
C ASN A 27 -0.44 -4.95 -0.11
N GLY A 28 -1.22 -5.84 -0.73
CA GLY A 28 -2.68 -5.75 -0.74
C GLY A 28 -3.24 -4.57 -1.55
N CYS A 29 -2.45 -4.00 -2.48
CA CYS A 29 -2.90 -2.89 -3.31
C CYS A 29 -3.93 -3.36 -4.35
N ALA A 30 -5.19 -2.96 -4.16
CA ALA A 30 -6.26 -3.26 -5.10
C ALA A 30 -6.03 -2.59 -6.47
N PRO A 31 -5.61 -1.31 -6.57
CA PRO A 31 -5.28 -0.70 -7.87
C PRO A 31 -4.18 -1.43 -8.66
N ALA A 32 -3.08 -1.84 -8.01
CA ALA A 32 -2.01 -2.61 -8.66
C ALA A 32 -2.45 -4.03 -9.09
N THR A 33 -3.49 -4.56 -8.44
CA THR A 33 -4.08 -5.85 -8.80
C THR A 33 -5.06 -5.71 -9.97
N CYS A 34 -5.92 -4.69 -9.92
CA CYS A 34 -7.00 -4.48 -10.89
C CYS A 34 -6.60 -3.61 -12.09
N GLY A 35 -5.45 -2.92 -12.05
CA GLY A 35 -4.96 -2.08 -13.14
C GLY A 35 -5.72 -0.76 -13.31
N ARG A 36 -6.42 -0.28 -12.28
CA ARG A 36 -7.22 0.96 -12.30
C ARG A 36 -7.37 1.56 -10.90
N PHE A 37 -7.56 2.88 -10.79
CA PHE A 37 -7.65 3.59 -9.51
C PHE A 37 -9.08 3.69 -8.94
N ASP A 38 -10.11 3.38 -9.73
CA ASP A 38 -11.54 3.41 -9.35
C ASP A 38 -11.96 2.14 -8.57
N VAL A 39 -11.09 1.64 -7.70
CA VAL A 39 -11.35 0.49 -6.82
C VAL A 39 -11.04 0.85 -5.38
N ASP A 40 -11.85 0.33 -4.47
CA ASP A 40 -11.60 0.50 -3.04
C ASP A 40 -10.34 -0.28 -2.63
N CYS A 41 -9.55 0.35 -1.77
CA CYS A 41 -8.32 -0.23 -1.25
C CYS A 41 -8.20 0.11 0.24
N TRP A 42 -7.83 -0.88 1.05
CA TRP A 42 -7.63 -0.72 2.50
C TRP A 42 -6.69 0.43 2.85
N CYS A 43 -5.74 0.77 1.96
CA CYS A 43 -4.75 1.81 2.22
C CYS A 43 -5.36 3.21 2.26
N ARG A 44 -6.60 3.40 1.79
CA ARG A 44 -7.28 4.71 1.77
C ARG A 44 -7.58 5.22 3.19
N ASP A 45 -7.83 4.30 4.11
CA ASP A 45 -8.09 4.58 5.53
C ASP A 45 -6.84 4.37 6.42
N ALA A 46 -5.74 3.89 5.84
CA ALA A 46 -4.51 3.62 6.56
C ALA A 46 -3.67 4.89 6.78
N ARG A 47 -2.98 4.96 7.92
CA ARG A 47 -2.02 6.02 8.21
C ARG A 47 -0.59 5.54 7.96
N PHE A 48 0.16 6.29 7.15
CA PHE A 48 1.58 6.04 6.89
C PHE A 48 2.38 7.21 7.46
N THR A 49 3.13 6.96 8.54
CA THR A 49 3.93 8.01 9.18
C THR A 49 5.11 8.41 8.30
N PRO A 50 5.61 9.67 8.40
CA PRO A 50 6.83 10.06 7.69
C PRO A 50 8.03 9.17 8.02
N ALA A 51 8.15 8.73 9.28
CA ALA A 51 9.21 7.83 9.73
C ALA A 51 9.13 6.43 9.07
N LEU A 52 7.92 5.91 8.86
CA LEU A 52 7.72 4.69 8.08
C LEU A 52 8.11 4.88 6.61
N LEU A 53 7.64 5.97 5.98
CA LEU A 53 7.92 6.26 4.58
C LEU A 53 9.42 6.51 4.33
N ALA A 54 10.14 7.06 5.31
CA ALA A 54 11.58 7.26 5.25
C ALA A 54 12.37 5.93 5.15
N GLN A 55 11.82 4.82 5.64
CA GLN A 55 12.44 3.49 5.53
C GLN A 55 12.37 2.92 4.10
N VAL A 56 11.53 3.49 3.22
CA VAL A 56 11.45 3.06 1.82
C VAL A 56 12.69 3.57 1.08
N ALA A 57 13.40 2.64 0.44
CA ALA A 57 14.58 2.95 -0.37
C ALA A 57 14.24 4.00 -1.45
N PRO A 58 15.12 4.98 -1.72
CA PRO A 58 14.83 6.07 -2.65
C PRO A 58 14.32 5.61 -4.02
N ALA A 59 14.90 4.54 -4.58
CA ALA A 59 14.51 3.97 -5.86
C ALA A 59 13.13 3.31 -5.88
N GLN A 60 12.54 3.01 -4.71
CA GLN A 60 11.23 2.36 -4.57
C GLN A 60 10.12 3.33 -4.15
N ARG A 61 10.44 4.59 -3.86
CA ARG A 61 9.46 5.62 -3.48
C ARG A 61 8.56 5.94 -4.67
N GLY A 62 7.26 6.02 -4.42
CA GLY A 62 6.25 6.25 -5.47
C GLY A 62 5.95 5.01 -6.34
N GLN A 63 6.68 3.92 -6.17
CA GLN A 63 6.56 2.76 -7.06
C GLN A 63 5.59 1.69 -6.53
N ALA A 64 5.53 1.47 -5.21
CA ALA A 64 4.74 0.40 -4.60
C ALA A 64 4.15 0.82 -3.24
N CYS A 65 3.01 0.23 -2.88
CA CYS A 65 2.37 0.46 -1.59
C CYS A 65 3.09 -0.28 -0.45
N VAL A 66 3.09 0.30 0.74
CA VAL A 66 3.49 -0.36 2.00
C VAL A 66 2.33 -1.23 2.50
N CYS A 67 2.60 -2.46 2.93
CA CYS A 67 1.56 -3.38 3.41
C CYS A 67 1.01 -3.00 4.80
N ALA A 68 -0.18 -3.48 5.16
CA ALA A 68 -0.82 -3.22 6.44
C ALA A 68 0.05 -3.62 7.65
N ALA A 69 0.79 -4.74 7.55
CA ALA A 69 1.70 -5.19 8.60
C ALA A 69 2.85 -4.20 8.84
N CYS A 70 3.45 -3.68 7.77
CA CYS A 70 4.50 -2.65 7.88
C CYS A 70 3.93 -1.30 8.33
N ALA A 71 2.72 -0.94 7.89
CA ALA A 71 2.00 0.25 8.34
C ALA A 71 1.77 0.23 9.86
N ALA A 72 1.32 -0.91 10.40
CA ALA A 72 1.11 -1.09 11.84
C ALA A 72 2.41 -1.00 12.65
N ARG A 73 3.55 -1.48 12.10
CA ARG A 73 4.86 -1.41 12.77
C ARG A 73 5.47 -0.01 12.81
N GLY A 74 5.11 0.85 11.85
CA GLY A 74 5.62 2.22 11.75
C GLY A 74 4.68 3.30 12.27
N GLY A 75 3.48 2.94 12.70
CA GLY A 75 2.59 3.85 13.43
C GLY A 75 3.17 4.20 14.81
N PRO A 76 2.83 5.36 15.40
CA PRO A 76 3.01 5.52 16.84
C PRO A 76 2.28 4.37 17.55
N PRO A 77 2.75 3.88 18.71
CA PRO A 77 1.94 2.99 19.51
C PRO A 77 0.56 3.63 19.67
N GLY A 78 -0.49 2.94 19.24
CA GLY A 78 -1.86 3.37 19.54
C GLY A 78 -2.02 3.52 21.06
N PRO A 79 -3.05 4.25 21.54
CA PRO A 79 -3.32 4.28 22.97
C PRO A 79 -3.52 2.83 23.43
N GLY A 80 -2.57 2.36 24.23
CA GLY A 80 -2.40 0.95 24.54
C GLY A 80 -3.64 0.38 25.19
N THR A 81 -4.09 -0.77 24.69
CA THR A 81 -4.72 -1.74 25.58
C THR A 81 -3.56 -2.44 26.31
N PRO A 82 -3.44 -2.34 27.64
CA PRO A 82 -2.51 -3.21 28.36
C PRO A 82 -2.96 -4.66 28.16
N ALA A 83 -2.03 -5.51 27.72
CA ALA A 83 -2.22 -6.95 27.75
C ALA A 83 -2.31 -7.39 29.21
N ALA A 84 -3.41 -8.07 29.54
CA ALA A 84 -3.64 -8.74 30.82
C ALA A 84 -2.82 -10.03 30.93
#